data_AF-A0A920E2Y3-F1
#
_entry.id   AF-A0A920E2Y3-F1
#
_cell.length_a   1.000
_cell.length_b   1.000
_cell.length_c   1.000
_cell.angle_alpha   90.00
_cell.angle_beta   90.00
_cell.angle_gamma   90.00
#
_symmetry.space_group_name_H-M   'P 1'
#
loop_
_entity.id
_entity.type
_entity.pdbx_description
1 polymer ?
#
loop_
_entity_poly.entity_id
_entity_poly.type
_entity_poly.pdbx_seq_one_letter_code
_entity_poly.pdbx_strand_id
1 'polypeptide(L)'
;MTNKGTFVINGAERVIVSQLQRSPGVFFDASVHPNGTKLFQARIIPFRGSWVDFTTDINDCIFSIIDRRRKFPVTMLLRALGYSTNADIFRAFNCIETISLKSKNIFNYIGSNIVEDVIDENTGEIFIEGGSELDKRSIDELRKAKNKIS
;
A
#
# COMPACT_ATOMS: atom_id res chain seq x y z
N MET A 1 -18.04 -46.80 -4.19
CA MET A 1 -19.36 -46.16 -4.34
C MET A 1 -20.30 -47.22 -4.87
N THR A 2 -21.46 -47.41 -4.25
CA THR A 2 -22.52 -48.31 -4.75
C THR A 2 -23.21 -47.68 -5.97
N ASN A 3 -24.01 -48.47 -6.69
CA ASN A 3 -24.84 -47.95 -7.79
C ASN A 3 -25.88 -46.91 -7.33
N LYS A 4 -26.14 -46.80 -6.02
CA LYS A 4 -27.01 -45.79 -5.41
C LYS A 4 -26.26 -44.52 -5.00
N GLY A 5 -24.94 -44.47 -5.22
CA GLY A 5 -24.10 -43.36 -4.80
C GLY A 5 -23.76 -43.31 -3.31
N THR A 6 -23.92 -44.44 -2.60
CA THR A 6 -23.52 -44.58 -1.18
C THR A 6 -22.13 -45.22 -1.07
N PHE A 7 -21.53 -45.14 0.11
CA PHE A 7 -20.23 -45.72 0.45
C PHE A 7 -20.39 -46.60 1.69
N VAL A 8 -19.77 -47.78 1.71
CA VAL A 8 -19.76 -48.63 2.90
C VAL A 8 -18.53 -48.27 3.74
N ILE A 9 -18.75 -47.72 4.94
CA ILE A 9 -17.69 -47.34 5.88
C ILE A 9 -17.98 -48.08 7.20
N ASN A 10 -17.06 -48.97 7.60
CA ASN A 10 -17.21 -49.84 8.77
C ASN A 10 -18.53 -50.64 8.78
N GLY A 11 -18.92 -51.19 7.63
CA GLY A 11 -20.14 -52.01 7.48
C GLY A 11 -21.46 -51.24 7.39
N ALA A 12 -21.44 -49.91 7.54
CA ALA A 12 -22.63 -49.06 7.39
C ALA A 12 -22.58 -48.28 6.08
N GLU A 13 -23.72 -48.15 5.39
CA GLU A 13 -23.85 -47.26 4.24
C GLU A 13 -23.87 -45.78 4.67
N ARG A 14 -23.10 -44.95 3.99
CA ARG A 14 -22.98 -43.51 4.20
C ARG A 14 -23.04 -42.76 2.88
N VAL A 15 -23.47 -41.50 2.94
CA VAL A 15 -23.47 -40.57 1.81
C VAL A 15 -22.44 -39.49 2.07
N ILE A 16 -21.63 -39.17 1.06
CA ILE A 16 -20.73 -38.01 1.09
C ILE A 16 -21.53 -36.81 0.60
N VAL A 17 -21.62 -35.77 1.42
CA VAL A 17 -22.28 -34.51 1.05
C VAL A 17 -21.24 -33.54 0.48
N SER A 18 -21.54 -32.96 -0.67
CA SER A 18 -20.70 -31.91 -1.27
C SER A 18 -20.71 -30.67 -0.39
N GLN A 19 -19.52 -30.18 -0.03
CA GLN A 19 -19.38 -28.91 0.68
C GLN A 19 -19.46 -27.75 -0.30
N LEU A 20 -20.16 -26.68 0.09
CA LEU A 20 -20.11 -25.40 -0.59
C LEU A 20 -19.06 -24.52 0.09
N GLN A 21 -17.93 -24.32 -0.57
CA GLN A 21 -16.85 -23.45 -0.11
C GLN A 21 -16.64 -22.28 -1.07
N ARG A 22 -16.10 -21.17 -0.55
CA ARG A 22 -15.67 -20.07 -1.41
C ARG A 22 -14.48 -20.51 -2.26
N SER A 23 -14.52 -20.17 -3.54
CA SER A 23 -13.38 -20.39 -4.44
C SER A 23 -12.17 -19.56 -4.01
N PRO A 24 -10.94 -20.06 -4.21
CA PRO A 24 -9.74 -19.24 -4.10
C PRO A 24 -9.82 -18.05 -5.06
N GLY A 25 -9.31 -16.90 -4.66
CA GLY A 25 -9.31 -15.70 -5.48
C GLY A 25 -9.20 -14.41 -4.69
N VAL A 26 -9.36 -13.29 -5.40
CA VAL A 26 -9.41 -11.95 -4.84
C VAL A 26 -10.85 -11.45 -4.91
N PHE A 27 -11.36 -10.99 -3.78
CA PHE A 27 -12.73 -10.48 -3.63
C PHE A 27 -12.67 -9.03 -3.20
N PHE A 28 -13.52 -8.19 -3.79
CA PHE A 28 -13.66 -6.80 -3.42
C PHE A 28 -15.07 -6.57 -2.88
N ASP A 29 -15.17 -5.76 -1.82
CA ASP A 29 -16.42 -5.40 -1.20
C ASP A 29 -16.40 -3.93 -0.77
N ALA A 30 -17.57 -3.34 -0.60
CA ALA A 30 -17.72 -1.97 -0.14
C ALA A 30 -18.92 -1.86 0.81
N SER A 31 -18.73 -1.18 1.92
CA SER A 31 -19.78 -0.89 2.90
C SER A 31 -19.80 0.60 3.23
N VAL A 32 -20.93 1.08 3.75
CA VAL A 32 -21.07 2.47 4.18
C VAL A 32 -21.08 2.49 5.71
N HIS A 33 -20.12 3.19 6.30
CA HIS A 33 -20.08 3.41 7.74
C HIS A 33 -21.24 4.34 8.14
N PRO A 34 -21.81 4.24 9.35
CA PRO A 34 -22.95 5.08 9.78
C PRO A 34 -22.74 6.60 9.68
N ASN A 35 -21.49 7.07 9.62
CA ASN A 35 -21.14 8.48 9.40
C ASN A 35 -21.19 8.90 7.91
N GLY A 36 -21.50 7.98 6.99
CA GLY A 36 -21.54 8.19 5.54
C GLY A 36 -20.25 7.85 4.79
N THR A 37 -19.13 7.56 5.48
CA THR A 37 -17.87 7.20 4.83
C THR A 37 -17.97 5.84 4.16
N LYS A 38 -17.48 5.72 2.91
CA LYS A 38 -17.38 4.43 2.21
C LYS A 38 -16.14 3.68 2.67
N LEU A 39 -16.31 2.45 3.14
CA LEU A 39 -15.24 1.55 3.52
C LEU A 39 -15.05 0.50 2.44
N PHE A 40 -13.84 0.38 1.91
CA PHE A 40 -13.48 -0.60 0.89
C PHE A 40 -12.73 -1.76 1.53
N GLN A 41 -13.02 -2.97 1.06
CA GLN A 41 -12.33 -4.18 1.47
C GLN A 41 -11.86 -4.97 0.25
N ALA A 42 -10.65 -5.51 0.33
CA ALA A 42 -10.17 -6.54 -0.58
C ALA A 42 -9.75 -7.77 0.24
N ARG A 43 -10.09 -8.97 -0.22
CA ARG A 43 -9.77 -10.23 0.46
C ARG A 43 -9.15 -11.22 -0.51
N ILE A 44 -7.97 -11.71 -0.16
CA ILE A 44 -7.26 -12.77 -0.88
C ILE A 44 -7.50 -14.08 -0.13
N ILE A 45 -8.24 -14.99 -0.77
CA ILE A 45 -8.48 -16.35 -0.29
C ILE A 45 -7.56 -17.29 -1.08
N PRO A 46 -6.50 -17.84 -0.48
CA PRO A 46 -5.66 -18.81 -1.16
C PRO A 46 -6.32 -20.20 -1.17
N PHE A 47 -5.86 -21.07 -2.08
CA PHE A 47 -6.22 -22.49 -2.02
C PHE A 47 -5.61 -23.20 -0.81
N ARG A 48 -4.39 -22.78 -0.42
CA ARG A 48 -3.69 -23.21 0.79
C ARG A 48 -2.89 -22.04 1.33
N GLY A 49 -2.85 -21.88 2.66
CA GLY A 49 -2.07 -20.84 3.33
C GLY A 49 -2.93 -19.75 3.94
N SER A 50 -2.28 -18.65 4.31
CA SER A 50 -2.88 -17.58 5.09
C SER A 50 -3.78 -16.66 4.27
N TRP A 51 -4.90 -16.26 4.86
CA TRP A 51 -5.80 -15.27 4.25
C TRP A 51 -5.23 -13.88 4.45
N VAL A 52 -5.33 -13.03 3.44
CA VAL A 52 -4.90 -11.62 3.52
C VAL A 52 -6.08 -10.72 3.18
N ASP A 53 -6.45 -9.88 4.14
CA ASP A 53 -7.48 -8.87 3.95
C ASP A 53 -6.84 -7.47 3.96
N PHE A 54 -7.36 -6.58 3.12
CA PHE A 54 -7.10 -5.15 3.09
C PHE A 54 -8.40 -4.42 3.38
N THR A 55 -8.37 -3.42 4.25
CA THR A 55 -9.54 -2.61 4.60
C THR A 55 -9.16 -1.14 4.70
N THR A 56 -10.04 -0.25 4.26
CA THR A 56 -9.95 1.17 4.62
C THR A 56 -10.68 1.43 5.94
N ASP A 57 -10.30 2.49 6.64
CA ASP A 57 -11.02 3.02 7.79
C ASP A 57 -11.72 4.35 7.47
N ILE A 58 -12.31 4.99 8.48
CA ILE A 58 -13.01 6.27 8.35
C ILE A 58 -12.08 7.47 8.09
N ASN A 59 -10.77 7.30 8.25
CA ASN A 59 -9.74 8.32 8.01
C ASN A 59 -8.98 8.06 6.70
N ASP A 60 -9.57 7.27 5.80
CA ASP A 60 -8.98 6.84 4.53
C ASP A 60 -7.63 6.11 4.66
N CYS A 61 -7.34 5.56 5.84
CA CYS A 61 -6.13 4.79 6.08
C CYS A 61 -6.36 3.32 5.69
N ILE A 62 -5.38 2.72 5.02
CA ILE A 62 -5.44 1.32 4.58
C ILE A 62 -4.70 0.42 5.57
N PHE A 63 -5.36 -0.65 5.99
CA PHE A 63 -4.84 -1.67 6.89
C PHE A 63 -4.81 -3.05 6.23
N SER A 64 -3.81 -3.84 6.59
CA SER A 64 -3.71 -5.27 6.29
C SER A 64 -4.09 -6.10 7.52
N ILE A 65 -4.70 -7.26 7.27
CA ILE A 65 -5.01 -8.28 8.25
C ILE A 65 -4.59 -9.63 7.67
N ILE A 66 -3.78 -10.38 8.41
CA ILE A 66 -3.35 -11.73 8.03
C ILE A 66 -4.00 -12.73 8.99
N ASP A 67 -4.62 -13.79 8.45
CA ASP A 67 -5.30 -14.85 9.22
C ASP A 67 -6.31 -14.34 10.26
N ARG A 68 -7.03 -13.27 9.92
CA ARG A 68 -8.01 -12.61 10.80
C ARG A 68 -7.44 -12.18 12.17
N ARG A 69 -6.12 -11.94 12.23
CA ARG A 69 -5.45 -11.41 13.42
C ARG A 69 -5.61 -9.89 13.52
N ARG A 70 -4.81 -9.25 14.37
CA ARG A 70 -4.82 -7.80 14.57
C ARG A 70 -4.50 -7.07 13.26
N LYS A 71 -5.26 -6.01 12.97
CA LYS A 71 -4.99 -5.08 11.86
C LYS A 71 -3.68 -4.32 12.07
N PHE A 72 -2.94 -4.10 10.99
CA PHE A 72 -1.72 -3.30 10.96
C PHE A 72 -1.64 -2.47 9.67
N PRO A 73 -0.88 -1.36 9.61
CA PRO A 73 -0.83 -0.51 8.41
C PRO A 73 -0.30 -1.27 7.19
N VAL A 74 -0.89 -1.04 6.01
CA VAL A 74 -0.44 -1.69 4.75
C VAL A 74 1.03 -1.40 4.47
N THR A 75 1.52 -0.21 4.82
CA THR A 75 2.92 0.17 4.66
C THR A 75 3.88 -0.77 5.38
N MET A 76 3.47 -1.38 6.50
CA MET A 76 4.30 -2.38 7.19
C MET A 76 4.41 -3.68 6.38
N LEU A 77 3.33 -4.10 5.70
CA LEU A 77 3.37 -5.24 4.79
C LEU A 77 4.31 -4.94 3.60
N LEU A 78 4.19 -3.76 3.00
CA LEU A 78 5.04 -3.35 1.87
C LEU A 78 6.52 -3.32 2.27
N ARG A 79 6.85 -2.82 3.46
CA ARG A 79 8.21 -2.87 3.99
C ARG A 79 8.73 -4.30 4.13
N ALA A 80 7.89 -5.22 4.64
CA ALA A 80 8.25 -6.64 4.73
C ALA A 80 8.45 -7.30 3.35
N LEU A 81 7.83 -6.77 2.29
CA LEU A 81 8.00 -7.24 0.90
C LEU A 81 9.19 -6.61 0.18
N GLY A 82 9.95 -5.71 0.82
CA GLY A 82 11.18 -5.12 0.27
C GLY A 82 11.11 -3.64 -0.06
N TYR A 83 9.95 -2.98 0.11
CA TYR A 83 9.84 -1.52 -0.05
C TYR A 83 10.37 -0.81 1.20
N SER A 84 11.69 -0.65 1.27
CA SER A 84 12.40 -0.30 2.50
C SER A 84 12.23 1.15 2.91
N THR A 85 12.04 2.06 1.95
CA THR A 85 11.88 3.51 2.20
C THR A 85 10.48 4.01 1.82
N ASN A 86 10.10 5.20 2.30
CA ASN A 86 8.87 5.87 1.82
C ASN A 86 8.93 6.13 0.31
N ALA A 87 10.11 6.51 -0.19
CA ALA A 87 10.34 6.72 -1.61
C ALA A 87 10.07 5.45 -2.44
N ASP A 88 10.49 4.27 -1.98
CA ASP A 88 10.20 3.01 -2.66
C ASP A 88 8.69 2.75 -2.75
N ILE A 89 7.96 3.02 -1.67
CA ILE A 89 6.51 2.87 -1.63
C ILE A 89 5.86 3.85 -2.61
N PHE A 90 6.20 5.15 -2.55
CA PHE A 90 5.64 6.14 -3.47
C PHE A 90 5.98 5.83 -4.93
N ARG A 91 7.19 5.35 -5.21
CA ARG A 91 7.62 4.92 -6.54
C ARG A 91 6.80 3.73 -7.04
N ALA A 92 6.50 2.76 -6.18
CA ALA A 92 5.67 1.60 -6.52
C ALA A 92 4.25 1.98 -6.95
N PHE A 93 3.72 3.07 -6.41
CA PHE A 93 2.39 3.61 -6.76
C PHE A 93 2.43 4.73 -7.81
N ASN A 94 3.59 4.98 -8.45
CA ASN A 94 3.79 6.07 -9.42
C ASN A 94 3.41 7.46 -8.85
N CYS A 95 3.68 7.70 -7.57
CA CYS A 95 3.39 8.97 -6.90
C CYS A 95 4.58 9.94 -6.88
N ILE A 96 5.65 9.66 -7.63
CA ILE A 96 6.87 10.50 -7.66
C ILE A 96 7.03 11.10 -9.05
N GLU A 97 7.19 12.43 -9.10
CA GLU A 97 7.65 13.15 -10.29
C GLU A 97 9.05 13.74 -10.04
N THR A 98 9.97 13.58 -11.00
CA THR A 98 11.31 14.18 -10.93
C THR A 98 11.34 15.49 -11.72
N ILE A 99 11.68 16.60 -11.06
CA ILE A 99 11.67 17.93 -11.66
C ILE A 99 13.07 18.54 -11.59
N SER A 100 13.53 19.12 -12.69
CA SER A 100 14.79 19.86 -12.72
C SER A 100 14.63 21.29 -12.19
N LEU A 101 15.52 21.72 -11.30
CA LEU A 101 15.57 23.08 -10.72
C LEU A 101 15.70 24.20 -11.76
N LYS A 102 16.18 23.90 -12.98
CA LYS A 102 16.31 24.85 -14.08
C LYS A 102 14.99 25.14 -14.80
N SER A 103 13.99 24.27 -14.64
CA SER A 103 12.72 24.42 -15.32
C SER A 103 11.93 25.60 -14.73
N LYS A 104 11.34 26.42 -15.61
CA LYS A 104 10.37 27.46 -15.19
C LYS A 104 9.10 26.84 -14.58
N ASN A 105 8.82 25.57 -14.87
CA ASN A 105 7.62 24.87 -14.41
C ASN A 105 7.69 24.45 -12.94
N ILE A 106 8.82 24.62 -12.25
CA ILE A 106 8.96 24.23 -10.84
C ILE A 106 7.96 24.95 -9.92
N PHE A 107 7.55 26.17 -10.28
CA PHE A 107 6.58 26.93 -9.50
C PHE A 107 5.16 26.32 -9.54
N ASN A 108 4.86 25.43 -10.50
CA ASN A 108 3.57 24.74 -10.56
C ASN A 108 3.46 23.63 -9.51
N TYR A 109 4.58 23.20 -8.93
CA TYR A 109 4.66 22.12 -7.96
C TYR A 109 4.74 22.62 -6.51
N ILE A 110 4.55 23.92 -6.28
CA ILE A 110 4.44 24.48 -4.93
C ILE A 110 3.28 23.80 -4.21
N GLY A 111 3.52 23.35 -2.98
CA GLY A 111 2.58 22.57 -2.19
C GLY A 111 2.69 21.04 -2.37
N SER A 112 3.60 20.58 -3.23
CA SER A 112 3.96 19.16 -3.31
C SER A 112 4.94 18.80 -2.19
N ASN A 113 4.89 17.58 -1.68
CA ASN A 113 5.84 17.10 -0.69
C ASN A 113 7.11 16.55 -1.34
N ILE A 114 8.25 16.90 -0.76
CA ILE A 114 9.55 16.34 -1.13
C ILE A 114 9.63 14.92 -0.57
N VAL A 115 10.06 13.96 -1.40
CA VAL A 115 9.98 12.52 -1.05
C VAL A 115 11.25 12.02 -0.36
N GLU A 116 12.41 12.55 -0.74
CA GLU A 116 13.73 12.17 -0.23
C GLU A 116 14.50 13.42 0.22
N ASP A 117 15.44 13.26 1.14
CA ASP A 117 16.29 14.35 1.60
C ASP A 117 17.06 14.98 0.43
N VAL A 118 17.07 16.30 0.38
CA VAL A 118 17.89 17.04 -0.58
C VAL A 118 19.22 17.38 0.07
N ILE A 119 20.28 16.71 -0.38
CA ILE A 119 21.62 16.76 0.23
C ILE A 119 22.57 17.52 -0.70
N ASP A 120 23.48 18.31 -0.13
CA ASP A 120 24.64 18.83 -0.86
C ASP A 120 25.67 17.70 -1.08
N GLU A 121 25.98 17.39 -2.33
CA GLU A 121 26.95 16.36 -2.67
C GLU A 121 28.38 16.68 -2.18
N ASN A 122 28.69 17.95 -1.90
CA ASN A 122 30.03 18.36 -1.45
C ASN A 122 30.18 18.42 0.06
N THR A 123 29.17 18.92 0.78
CA THR A 123 29.23 19.09 2.24
C THR A 123 28.59 17.93 2.99
N GLY A 124 27.72 17.15 2.32
CA GLY A 124 26.89 16.14 2.97
C GLY A 124 25.81 16.72 3.88
N GLU A 125 25.61 18.04 3.86
CA GLU A 125 24.56 18.70 4.64
C GLU A 125 23.19 18.50 3.98
N ILE A 126 22.19 18.23 4.80
CA ILE A 126 20.80 18.13 4.37
C ILE A 126 20.25 19.56 4.25
N PHE A 127 19.93 20.00 3.04
CA PHE A 127 19.28 21.28 2.80
C PHE A 127 17.80 21.22 3.13
N ILE A 128 17.13 20.11 2.76
CA ILE A 128 15.71 19.93 2.96
C ILE A 128 15.45 18.47 3.34
N GLU A 129 14.76 18.26 4.46
CA GLU A 129 14.31 16.94 4.89
C GLU A 129 13.15 16.42 4.03
N GLY A 130 13.19 15.12 3.73
CA GLY A 130 12.10 14.40 3.10
C GLY A 130 10.81 14.47 3.94
N GLY A 131 9.70 14.72 3.28
CA GLY A 131 8.39 14.94 3.89
C GLY A 131 8.01 16.41 4.07
N SER A 132 8.93 17.35 3.83
CA SER A 132 8.62 18.78 3.84
C SER A 132 7.87 19.23 2.57
N GLU A 133 7.06 20.27 2.70
CA GLU A 133 6.33 20.89 1.61
C GLU A 133 7.24 21.80 0.77
N LEU A 134 7.08 21.75 -0.56
CA LEU A 134 7.84 22.59 -1.48
C LEU A 134 7.30 24.02 -1.49
N ASP A 135 8.02 24.91 -0.81
CA ASP A 135 7.74 26.34 -0.78
C ASP A 135 8.62 27.16 -1.75
N LYS A 136 8.18 28.39 -2.04
CA LYS A 136 9.00 29.36 -2.81
C LYS A 136 10.37 29.60 -2.17
N ARG A 137 10.43 29.65 -0.84
CA ARG A 137 11.68 29.84 -0.09
C ARG A 137 12.64 28.67 -0.32
N SER A 138 12.12 27.44 -0.22
CA SER A 138 12.86 26.21 -0.47
C SER A 138 13.43 26.19 -1.89
N ILE A 139 12.64 26.59 -2.91
CA ILE A 139 13.11 26.69 -4.30
C ILE A 139 14.26 27.70 -4.45
N ASP A 140 14.13 28.88 -3.82
CA ASP A 140 15.16 29.92 -3.89
C ASP A 140 16.45 29.51 -3.17
N GLU A 141 16.35 28.80 -2.04
CA GLU A 141 17.49 28.23 -1.32
C GLU A 141 18.21 27.16 -2.15
N LEU A 142 17.45 26.23 -2.75
CA LEU A 142 18.01 25.21 -3.65
C LEU A 142 18.71 25.81 -4.87
N ARG A 143 18.16 26.90 -5.43
CA ARG A 143 18.82 27.62 -6.55
C ARG A 143 20.08 28.34 -6.12
N LYS A 144 20.09 28.96 -4.94
CA LYS A 144 21.28 29.62 -4.38
C LYS A 144 22.39 28.62 -4.06
N ALA A 145 22.05 27.48 -3.48
CA ALA A 145 23.00 26.41 -3.19
C ALA A 145 23.68 25.90 -4.47
N LYS A 146 22.90 25.66 -5.53
CA LYS A 146 23.45 25.20 -6.82
C LYS A 146 24.36 26.22 -7.51
N ASN A 147 24.16 27.52 -7.28
CA ASN A 147 25.00 28.59 -7.82
C ASN A 147 26.27 28.87 -7.00
N LYS A 148 26.41 28.30 -5.79
CA LYS A 148 27.64 28.40 -4.97
C LYS A 148 28.65 27.27 -5.28
N ILE A 149 28.26 26.29 -6.08
CA ILE A 149 29.04 25.09 -6.41
C ILE A 149 29.36 25.12 -7.92
N SER A 150 30.06 26.17 -8.36
CA SER A 150 30.68 26.23 -9.69
C SER A 150 32.18 26.40 -9.55
#